data_AF-A0A2V9PCG4-F1
#
_entry.id   AF-A0A2V9PCG4-F1
#
_cell.length_a   1.000
_cell.length_b   1.000
_cell.length_c   1.000
_cell.angle_alpha   90.00
_cell.angle_beta   90.00
_cell.angle_gamma   90.00
#
_symmetry.space_group_name_H-M   'P 1'
#
loop_
_entity.id
_entity.type
_entity.pdbx_description
1 polymer ?
#
loop_
_entity_poly.entity_id
_entity_poly.type
_entity_poly.pdbx_seq_one_letter_code
_entity_poly.pdbx_strand_id
1 'polypeptide(L)'
;MDDVMIPMRIALQRYRVLFEENALAYDTPSASVEQEFQRKVRTLTGNYQLLFLMPELWSPMHNRLFFQYFSHKVTRLSAPFALMALFISSLILMRGIYAVGFVLQTLCYGLAWIGWHVRHKPWRTPVISLPLTFVMMNCAALLGLVQFLRGLHNDRAGLNLWAKG
;
A
#
# COMPACT_ATOMS: atom_id res chain seq x y z
N MET A 1 5.59 8.98 -10.49
CA MET A 1 6.24 7.93 -9.67
C MET A 1 7.12 7.18 -10.63
N ASP A 2 8.27 7.79 -10.89
CA ASP A 2 9.05 7.47 -12.09
C ASP A 2 10.09 6.41 -11.75
N ASP A 3 10.49 6.36 -10.46
CA ASP A 3 11.47 5.44 -9.88
C ASP A 3 11.12 3.95 -10.05
N VAL A 4 9.83 3.60 -10.09
CA VAL A 4 9.39 2.22 -10.37
C VAL A 4 9.00 2.06 -11.83
N MET A 5 8.43 3.09 -12.45
CA MET A 5 7.96 3.02 -13.84
C MET A 5 9.12 2.83 -14.82
N ILE A 6 10.20 3.60 -14.66
CA ILE A 6 11.35 3.59 -15.57
C ILE A 6 12.04 2.21 -15.58
N PRO A 7 12.44 1.63 -14.42
CA PRO A 7 13.06 0.30 -14.42
C PRO A 7 12.12 -0.79 -14.93
N MET A 8 10.82 -0.71 -14.64
CA MET A 8 9.86 -1.70 -15.13
C MET A 8 9.69 -1.63 -16.65
N ARG A 9 9.67 -0.43 -17.25
CA ARG A 9 9.65 -0.28 -18.73
C ARG A 9 10.91 -0.86 -19.37
N ILE A 10 12.07 -0.58 -18.80
CA ILE A 10 13.37 -1.13 -19.26
C ILE A 10 13.37 -2.66 -19.13
N ALA A 11 12.87 -3.21 -18.02
CA ALA A 11 12.77 -4.65 -17.82
C ALA A 11 11.80 -5.32 -18.80
N LEU A 12 10.67 -4.68 -19.12
CA LEU A 12 9.71 -5.17 -20.13
C LEU A 12 10.33 -5.19 -21.54
N GLN A 13 11.24 -4.27 -21.84
CA GLN A 13 12.05 -4.25 -23.06
C GLN A 13 13.18 -5.31 -23.09
N ARG A 14 13.18 -6.27 -22.15
CA ARG A 14 14.16 -7.37 -22.03
C ARG A 14 15.58 -6.94 -21.63
N TYR A 15 15.79 -5.69 -21.24
CA TYR A 15 17.04 -5.26 -20.64
C TYR A 15 17.17 -5.76 -19.19
N ARG A 16 18.42 -5.84 -18.71
CA ARG A 16 18.70 -6.25 -17.32
C ARG A 16 18.72 -5.03 -16.42
N VAL A 17 17.94 -5.09 -15.34
CA VAL A 17 18.02 -4.13 -14.23
C VAL A 17 18.90 -4.75 -13.17
N LEU A 18 20.04 -4.13 -12.90
CA LEU A 18 21.02 -4.58 -11.91
C LEU A 18 20.96 -3.62 -10.71
N PHE A 19 21.11 -4.18 -9.51
CA PHE A 19 21.23 -3.39 -8.28
C PHE A 19 22.71 -3.04 -8.09
N GLU A 20 23.00 -1.75 -7.92
CA GLU A 20 24.36 -1.26 -7.63
C GLU A 20 24.52 -1.12 -6.11
N GLU A 21 25.28 -2.02 -5.50
CA GLU A 21 25.45 -2.08 -4.04
C GLU A 21 26.20 -0.85 -3.48
N ASN A 22 27.04 -0.20 -4.29
CA ASN A 22 27.84 0.94 -3.85
C ASN A 22 27.14 2.30 -4.03
N ALA A 23 25.92 2.31 -4.56
CA ALA A 23 25.16 3.54 -4.75
C ALA A 23 24.62 4.06 -3.41
N LEU A 24 25.23 5.12 -2.88
CA LEU A 24 24.80 5.76 -1.64
C LEU A 24 23.77 6.86 -1.93
N ALA A 25 22.58 6.72 -1.35
CA ALA A 25 21.53 7.73 -1.34
C ALA A 25 21.28 8.23 0.08
N TYR A 26 21.34 9.54 0.29
CA TYR A 26 21.08 10.17 1.59
C TYR A 26 19.65 10.72 1.61
N ASP A 27 18.81 10.21 2.52
CA ASP A 27 17.45 10.71 2.74
C ASP A 27 17.34 11.24 4.18
N THR A 28 16.57 12.31 4.36
CA THR A 28 16.30 12.85 5.70
C THR A 28 15.13 12.10 6.32
N PRO A 29 15.28 11.52 7.52
CA PRO A 29 14.18 10.81 8.16
C PRO A 29 13.02 11.78 8.41
N SER A 30 11.81 11.34 8.09
CA SER A 30 10.61 12.17 8.25
C SER A 30 10.40 12.55 9.72
N ALA A 31 10.18 13.85 9.97
CA ALA A 31 10.13 14.41 11.32
C ALA A 31 8.89 13.99 12.12
N SER A 32 7.87 13.40 11.48
CA SER A 32 6.62 12.99 12.15
C SER A 32 5.96 11.74 11.54
N VAL A 33 5.20 11.03 12.38
CA VAL A 33 4.40 9.86 11.98
C VAL A 33 3.34 10.23 10.93
N GLU A 34 2.79 11.45 11.00
CA GLU A 34 1.82 11.94 10.02
C GLU A 34 2.47 12.15 8.65
N GLN A 35 3.64 12.78 8.59
CA GLN A 35 4.38 12.93 7.34
C GLN A 35 4.76 11.58 6.74
N GLU A 36 5.19 10.62 7.57
CA GLU A 36 5.48 9.25 7.15
C GLU A 36 4.21 8.55 6.61
N PHE A 37 3.06 8.77 7.25
CA PHE A 37 1.78 8.25 6.79
C PHE A 37 1.38 8.84 5.43
N GLN A 38 1.45 10.17 5.27
CA GLN A 38 1.15 10.84 3.99
C GLN A 38 2.11 10.42 2.88
N ARG A 39 3.40 10.23 3.20
CA ARG A 39 4.41 9.66 2.27
C ARG A 39 3.99 8.27 1.82
N LYS A 40 3.63 7.37 2.75
CA LYS A 40 3.15 6.01 2.43
C LYS A 40 1.89 6.02 1.58
N VAL A 41 0.93 6.87 1.91
CA VAL A 41 -0.31 7.06 1.15
C VAL A 41 0.03 7.45 -0.29
N ARG A 42 0.87 8.47 -0.51
CA ARG A 42 1.31 8.90 -1.85
C ARG A 42 1.99 7.77 -2.62
N THR A 43 2.89 7.01 -1.99
CA THR A 43 3.56 5.87 -2.62
C THR A 43 2.57 4.77 -3.02
N LEU A 44 1.58 4.47 -2.17
CA LEU A 44 0.56 3.46 -2.46
C LEU A 44 -0.40 3.93 -3.57
N THR A 45 -0.81 5.20 -3.58
CA THR A 45 -1.54 5.80 -4.71
C THR A 45 -0.76 5.63 -6.02
N GLY A 46 0.55 5.90 -6.00
CA GLY A 46 1.44 5.69 -7.15
C GLY A 46 1.49 4.24 -7.62
N ASN A 47 1.45 3.26 -6.71
CA ASN A 47 1.38 1.84 -7.07
C ASN A 47 0.06 1.49 -7.77
N TYR A 48 -1.09 2.03 -7.32
CA TYR A 48 -2.37 1.85 -8.02
C TYR A 48 -2.35 2.49 -9.42
N GLN A 49 -1.76 3.68 -9.55
CA GLN A 49 -1.57 4.34 -10.85
C GLN A 49 -0.70 3.49 -11.78
N LEU A 50 0.40 2.93 -11.29
CA LEU A 50 1.30 2.08 -12.07
C LEU A 50 0.59 0.82 -12.59
N LEU A 51 -0.21 0.16 -11.72
CA LEU A 51 -1.01 -1.02 -12.09
C LEU A 51 -2.02 -0.71 -13.21
N PHE A 52 -2.52 0.53 -13.27
CA PHE A 52 -3.48 0.97 -14.28
C PHE A 52 -2.79 1.44 -15.58
N LEU A 53 -1.68 2.18 -15.47
CA LEU A 53 -0.95 2.73 -16.63
C LEU A 53 -0.15 1.66 -17.39
N MET A 54 0.22 0.56 -16.74
CA MET A 54 1.02 -0.51 -17.34
C MET A 54 0.31 -1.86 -17.24
N PRO A 55 -0.78 -2.08 -18.02
CA PRO A 55 -1.51 -3.35 -18.02
C PRO A 55 -0.63 -4.53 -18.44
N GLU A 56 0.43 -4.28 -19.20
CA GLU A 56 1.48 -5.24 -19.59
C GLU A 56 2.13 -5.94 -18.39
N LEU A 57 2.14 -5.28 -17.21
CA LEU A 57 2.65 -5.87 -15.97
C LEU A 57 1.80 -7.02 -15.44
N TRP A 58 0.54 -7.15 -15.87
CA TRP A 58 -0.37 -8.23 -15.49
C TRP A 58 -0.14 -9.52 -16.29
N SER A 59 0.63 -9.47 -17.38
CA SER A 59 0.83 -10.63 -18.24
C SER A 59 2.10 -11.40 -17.85
N PRO A 60 2.00 -12.66 -17.38
CA PRO A 60 3.16 -13.48 -17.03
C PRO A 60 4.06 -13.80 -18.25
N MET A 61 3.52 -13.75 -19.46
CA MET A 61 4.29 -13.97 -20.70
C MET A 61 5.21 -12.80 -21.07
N HIS A 62 4.85 -11.59 -20.66
CA HIS A 62 5.56 -10.35 -21.02
C HIS A 62 6.49 -9.88 -19.90
N ASN A 63 6.12 -10.16 -18.65
CA ASN A 63 6.87 -9.74 -17.48
C ASN A 63 7.55 -10.94 -16.78
N ARG A 64 8.87 -11.09 -16.91
CA ARG A 64 9.64 -12.15 -16.22
C ARG A 64 9.64 -11.98 -14.70
N LEU A 65 9.39 -10.76 -14.22
CA LEU A 65 9.32 -10.40 -12.80
C LEU A 65 7.88 -10.46 -12.27
N PHE A 66 6.93 -11.00 -13.06
CA PHE A 66 5.51 -11.04 -12.72
C PHE A 66 5.25 -11.65 -11.35
N PHE A 67 5.82 -12.82 -11.05
CA PHE A 67 5.59 -13.50 -9.78
C PHE A 67 6.08 -12.68 -8.57
N GLN A 68 7.27 -12.07 -8.67
CA GLN A 68 7.80 -11.23 -7.60
C GLN A 68 6.97 -9.96 -7.41
N TYR A 69 6.61 -9.31 -8.52
CA TYR A 69 5.79 -8.11 -8.52
C TYR A 69 4.39 -8.38 -7.94
N PHE A 70 3.71 -9.42 -8.44
CA PHE A 70 2.36 -9.77 -8.02
C PHE A 70 2.34 -10.21 -6.55
N SER A 71 3.22 -11.12 -6.16
CA SER A 71 3.25 -11.64 -4.79
C SER A 71 3.55 -10.55 -3.75
N HIS A 72 4.52 -9.67 -3.98
CA HIS A 72 4.91 -8.68 -2.96
C HIS A 72 4.16 -7.35 -3.03
N LYS A 73 3.83 -6.86 -4.22
CA LYS A 73 3.15 -5.57 -4.38
C LYS A 73 1.64 -5.74 -4.41
N VAL A 74 1.10 -6.66 -5.23
CA VAL A 74 -0.37 -6.81 -5.35
C VAL A 74 -0.97 -7.39 -4.08
N THR A 75 -0.36 -8.42 -3.47
CA THR A 75 -0.84 -8.96 -2.18
C THR A 75 -0.87 -7.91 -1.07
N ARG A 76 0.08 -6.99 -1.07
CA ARG A 76 0.12 -5.91 -0.07
C ARG A 76 -1.03 -4.91 -0.26
N LEU A 77 -1.40 -4.65 -1.52
CA LEU A 77 -2.56 -3.82 -1.84
C LEU A 77 -3.88 -4.54 -1.56
N SER A 78 -3.93 -5.87 -1.63
CA SER A 78 -5.13 -6.67 -1.33
C SER A 78 -5.32 -6.98 0.16
N ALA A 79 -4.26 -6.95 0.95
CA ALA A 79 -4.26 -7.17 2.40
C ALA A 79 -5.38 -6.43 3.17
N PRO A 80 -5.65 -5.12 2.97
CA PRO A 80 -6.73 -4.43 3.70
C PRO A 80 -8.12 -5.01 3.39
N PHE A 81 -8.36 -5.46 2.16
CA PHE A 81 -9.64 -6.07 1.77
C PHE A 81 -9.82 -7.45 2.39
N ALA A 82 -8.75 -8.25 2.41
CA ALA A 82 -8.76 -9.56 3.06
C ALA A 82 -9.00 -9.44 4.58
N LEU A 83 -8.39 -8.45 5.24
CA LEU A 83 -8.63 -8.17 6.66
C LEU A 83 -10.06 -7.75 6.94
N MET A 84 -10.64 -6.90 6.08
CA MET A 84 -12.03 -6.46 6.20
C MET A 84 -13.02 -7.62 6.00
N ALA A 85 -12.79 -8.47 5.00
CA ALA A 85 -13.58 -9.68 4.77
C ALA A 85 -13.47 -10.66 5.95
N LEU A 86 -12.27 -10.83 6.51
CA LEU A 86 -12.06 -11.68 7.70
C LEU A 86 -12.79 -11.12 8.92
N PHE A 87 -12.76 -9.81 9.14
CA PHE A 87 -13.46 -9.17 10.25
C PHE A 87 -14.98 -9.34 10.14
N ILE A 88 -15.56 -9.07 8.97
CA ILE A 88 -17.00 -9.24 8.72
C ILE A 88 -17.41 -10.71 8.87
N SER A 89 -16.64 -11.63 8.29
CA SER A 89 -16.93 -13.06 8.38
C SER A 89 -16.86 -13.55 9.83
N SER A 90 -15.90 -13.04 10.60
CA SER A 90 -15.71 -13.41 12.01
C SER A 90 -16.82 -12.84 12.89
N LEU A 91 -17.32 -11.65 12.58
CA LEU A 91 -18.49 -11.04 13.24
C LEU A 91 -19.78 -11.82 12.98
N ILE A 92 -19.97 -12.34 11.76
CA ILE A 92 -21.18 -13.11 11.41
C ILE A 92 -21.14 -14.51 12.03
N LEU A 93 -20.00 -15.20 11.98
CA LEU A 93 -19.92 -16.59 12.45
C LEU A 93 -19.77 -16.72 13.96
N MET A 94 -19.09 -15.78 14.64
CA MET A 94 -18.87 -15.69 16.10
C MET A 94 -18.77 -17.04 16.85
N ARG A 95 -18.12 -18.05 16.26
CA ARG A 95 -17.97 -19.40 16.84
C ARG A 95 -16.56 -19.93 16.64
N GLY A 96 -16.03 -20.61 17.66
CA GLY A 96 -14.73 -21.29 17.62
C GLY A 96 -13.58 -20.36 17.21
N ILE A 97 -12.80 -20.78 16.20
CA ILE A 97 -11.63 -20.05 15.70
C ILE A 97 -11.96 -18.64 15.18
N TYR A 98 -13.18 -18.42 14.68
CA TYR A 98 -13.62 -17.12 14.18
C TYR A 98 -13.82 -16.09 15.31
N ALA A 99 -14.28 -16.54 16.49
CA ALA A 99 -14.40 -15.67 17.66
C ALA A 99 -13.02 -15.21 18.17
N VAL A 100 -12.03 -16.11 18.17
CA VAL A 100 -10.64 -15.78 18.51
C VAL A 100 -10.06 -14.77 17.52
N GLY A 101 -10.30 -14.98 16.21
CA GLY A 101 -9.90 -14.04 15.16
C GLY A 101 -10.48 -12.64 15.36
N PHE A 102 -11.78 -12.55 15.68
CA PHE A 102 -12.46 -11.28 15.95
C PHE A 102 -11.86 -10.54 17.16
N VAL A 103 -11.64 -11.24 18.27
CA VAL A 103 -11.04 -10.64 19.48
C VAL A 103 -9.62 -10.14 19.18
N LEU A 104 -8.80 -10.96 18.50
CA LEU A 104 -7.43 -10.59 18.16
C LEU A 104 -7.38 -9.37 17.23
N GLN A 105 -8.25 -9.31 16.21
CA GLN A 105 -8.36 -8.15 15.33
C GLN A 105 -8.77 -6.89 16.10
N THR A 106 -9.78 -7.01 16.98
CA THR A 106 -10.27 -5.90 17.81
C THR A 106 -9.17 -5.38 18.74
N LEU A 107 -8.41 -6.27 19.38
CA LEU A 107 -7.27 -5.90 20.22
C LEU A 107 -6.16 -5.22 19.41
N CYS A 108 -5.81 -5.75 18.24
CA CYS A 108 -4.83 -5.12 17.34
C CYS A 108 -5.26 -3.70 16.94
N TYR A 109 -6.52 -3.49 16.59
CA TYR A 109 -7.05 -2.17 16.24
C TYR A 109 -7.10 -1.23 17.44
N GLY A 110 -7.46 -1.74 18.63
CA GLY A 110 -7.41 -0.97 19.88
C GLY A 110 -5.98 -0.53 20.24
N LEU A 111 -5.00 -1.43 20.13
CA LEU A 111 -3.59 -1.13 20.35
C LEU A 111 -3.07 -0.09 19.35
N ALA A 112 -3.45 -0.20 18.08
CA ALA A 112 -3.11 0.80 17.07
C ALA A 112 -3.71 2.18 17.39
N TRP A 113 -4.96 2.22 17.88
CA TRP A 113 -5.61 3.47 18.28
C TRP A 113 -4.91 4.12 19.49
N ILE A 114 -4.56 3.35 20.50
CA ILE A 114 -3.76 3.81 21.64
C ILE A 114 -2.39 4.29 21.17
N GLY A 115 -1.72 3.54 20.29
CA GLY A 115 -0.43 3.91 19.71
C GLY A 115 -0.47 5.21 18.92
N TRP A 116 -1.57 5.49 18.24
CA TRP A 116 -1.78 6.76 17.54
C TRP A 116 -1.88 7.94 18.51
N HIS A 117 -2.58 7.80 19.63
CA HIS A 117 -2.72 8.88 20.61
C HIS A 117 -1.47 9.10 21.47
N VAL A 118 -0.72 8.03 21.75
CA VAL A 118 0.50 8.08 22.57
C VAL A 118 1.75 8.41 21.72
N ARG A 119 1.58 8.70 20.41
CA ARG A 119 2.66 8.94 19.43
C ARG A 119 3.67 10.04 19.79
N HIS A 120 3.29 10.97 20.67
CA HIS A 120 4.15 12.07 21.13
C HIS A 120 5.03 11.70 22.34
N LYS A 121 4.80 10.55 22.98
CA LYS A 121 5.61 10.06 24.09
C LYS A 121 6.75 9.16 23.58
N PRO A 122 7.93 9.19 24.22
CA PRO A 122 9.11 8.40 23.82
C PRO A 122 8.96 6.89 24.07
N TRP A 123 7.85 6.44 24.65
CA TRP A 123 7.59 5.04 24.99
C TRP A 123 7.16 4.24 23.76
N ARG A 124 8.11 3.92 22.88
CA ARG A 124 7.92 3.03 21.73
C ARG A 124 8.27 1.60 22.10
N THR A 125 7.40 0.91 22.84
CA THR A 125 7.53 -0.53 22.98
C THR A 125 7.15 -1.22 21.66
N PRO A 126 7.84 -2.30 21.26
CA PRO A 126 7.55 -3.04 20.01
C PRO A 126 6.11 -3.56 19.96
N VAL A 127 5.51 -3.80 21.13
CA VAL A 127 4.12 -4.26 21.28
C VAL A 127 3.09 -3.24 20.77
N ILE A 128 3.39 -1.94 20.86
CA ILE A 128 2.50 -0.87 20.39
C ILE A 128 2.87 -0.43 18.98
N SER A 129 4.18 -0.39 18.66
CA SER A 129 4.65 0.08 17.35
C SER A 129 4.30 -0.88 16.20
N LEU A 130 4.28 -2.20 16.45
CA LEU A 130 3.95 -3.20 15.44
C LEU A 130 2.47 -3.09 14.98
N PRO A 131 1.45 -3.18 15.87
CA PRO A 131 0.05 -3.00 15.47
C PRO A 131 -0.20 -1.64 14.83
N LEU A 132 0.39 -0.57 15.38
CA LEU A 132 0.27 0.77 14.83
C LEU A 132 0.79 0.83 13.39
N THR A 133 2.00 0.33 13.13
CA THR A 133 2.60 0.33 11.79
C THR A 133 1.80 -0.52 10.80
N PHE A 134 1.32 -1.67 11.26
CA PHE A 134 0.49 -2.56 10.46
C PHE A 134 -0.83 -1.92 10.06
N VAL A 135 -1.57 -1.35 11.02
CA VAL A 135 -2.85 -0.67 10.76
C VAL A 135 -2.64 0.57 9.90
N MET A 136 -1.61 1.38 10.19
CA MET A 136 -1.27 2.54 9.36
C MET A 136 -1.00 2.15 7.90
N MET A 137 -0.28 1.05 7.66
CA MET A 137 0.01 0.60 6.29
C MET A 137 -1.26 0.16 5.55
N ASN A 138 -2.17 -0.55 6.23
CA ASN A 138 -3.46 -0.96 5.66
C ASN A 138 -4.39 0.23 5.39
N CYS A 139 -4.47 1.19 6.33
CA CYS A 139 -5.21 2.44 6.13
C CYS A 139 -4.65 3.26 4.97
N ALA A 140 -3.32 3.35 4.85
CA ALA A 140 -2.67 4.05 3.75
C ALA A 140 -2.97 3.38 2.40
N ALA A 141 -3.10 2.06 2.34
CA ALA A 141 -3.46 1.33 1.13
C ALA A 141 -4.91 1.59 0.70
N LEU A 142 -5.85 1.68 1.66
CA LEU A 142 -7.24 2.05 1.38
C LEU A 142 -7.37 3.51 0.93
N LEU A 143 -6.75 4.45 1.65
CA LEU A 143 -6.78 5.87 1.28
C LEU A 143 -6.06 6.12 -0.05
N GLY A 144 -5.00 5.37 -0.34
CA GLY A 144 -4.31 5.43 -1.62
C GLY A 144 -5.20 5.00 -2.78
N LEU A 145 -6.03 3.96 -2.59
CA LEU A 145 -7.02 3.56 -3.57
C LEU A 145 -8.09 4.64 -3.77
N VAL A 146 -8.64 5.20 -2.68
CA VAL A 146 -9.66 6.25 -2.77
C VAL A 146 -9.13 7.48 -3.50
N GLN A 147 -7.89 7.89 -3.21
CA GLN A 147 -7.24 9.01 -3.92
C GLN A 147 -6.98 8.69 -5.38
N PHE A 148 -6.55 7.46 -5.68
CA PHE A 148 -6.41 7.01 -7.07
C PHE A 148 -7.73 7.08 -7.84
N LEU A 149 -8.82 6.55 -7.25
CA LEU A 149 -10.15 6.58 -7.87
C LEU A 149 -10.69 8.00 -8.04
N ARG A 150 -10.46 8.89 -7.07
CA ARG A 150 -10.80 10.32 -7.18
C ARG A 150 -9.97 11.02 -8.26
N GLY A 151 -8.68 10.72 -8.34
CA GLY A 151 -7.79 11.22 -9.39
C GLY A 151 -8.26 10.79 -10.78
N LEU A 152 -8.59 9.51 -10.97
CA LEU A 152 -9.18 9.00 -12.21
C LEU A 152 -10.48 9.70 -12.59
N HIS A 153 -11.34 10.03 -11.61
CA HIS A 153 -12.57 10.77 -11.88
C HIS A 153 -12.28 12.20 -12.36
N ASN A 154 -11.31 12.87 -11.74
CA ASN A 154 -10.89 14.22 -12.12
C ASN A 154 -10.21 14.25 -13.50
N ASP A 155 -9.36 13.26 -13.79
CA ASP A 155 -8.70 13.13 -15.09
C ASP A 155 -9.68 12.77 -16.21
N ARG A 156 -10.69 11.93 -15.93
CA ARG A 156 -11.80 11.68 -16.89
C ARG A 156 -12.66 12.92 -17.13
N ALA A 157 -12.83 13.79 -16.14
CA ALA A 157 -13.44 15.10 -16.34
C ALA A 157 -12.56 16.04 -17.20
N GLY A 158 -11.23 15.94 -17.08
CA GLY A 158 -10.25 16.67 -17.90
C GLY A 158 -10.07 16.13 -19.32
N LEU A 159 -10.23 14.83 -19.55
CA LEU A 159 -10.14 14.21 -20.89
C LEU A 159 -11.32 14.61 -21.80
N ASN A 160 -12.48 14.96 -21.23
CA ASN A 160 -13.60 15.55 -21.99
C ASN A 160 -13.33 16.99 -22.45
N LEU A 161 -12.35 17.69 -21.87
CA LEU A 161 -11.94 19.02 -22.32
C LEU A 161 -10.90 18.97 -23.45
N TRP A 162 -10.12 17.89 -23.55
CA TRP A 162 -9.15 17.68 -24.64
C TRP A 162 -9.73 16.97 -25.87
N ALA A 163 -10.89 16.32 -25.77
CA ALA A 163 -11.56 15.69 -26.91
C ALA A 163 -12.46 16.65 -27.73
N LYS A 164 -12.45 17.95 -27.41
CA LYS A 164 -13.26 18.99 -28.07
C LYS A 164 -12.45 20.22 -28.55
N GLY A 165 -11.12 20.13 -28.56
CA GLY A 165 -10.22 21.17 -29.08
C GLY A 165 -9.63 20.79 -30.42
#